data_AF-I8I248-F1
#
_entry.id   AF-I8I248-F1
#
_cell.length_a   1.000
_cell.length_b   1.000
_cell.length_c   1.000
_cell.angle_alpha   90.00
_cell.angle_beta   90.00
_cell.angle_gamma   90.00
#
_symmetry.space_group_name_H-M   'P 1'
#
loop_
_entity.id
_entity.type
_entity.pdbx_description
1 polymer ?
#
loop_
_entity_poly.entity_id
_entity_poly.type
_entity_poly.pdbx_seq_one_letter_code
_entity_poly.pdbx_strand_id
1 'polypeptide(L)'
;MNPDLLVPRRLAIQILHEAQIAQPNPIHGWVYERGGRPAVFRLAAADMGTHRADEDLWARLWSNPTSPAVPQANELREGILNLVVSLNTKGVLEMRAWELESGLPVERVLRVED
;
A
#
# COMPACT_ATOMS: atom_id res chain seq x y z
N MET A 1 8.94 20.21 3.62
CA MET A 1 9.25 19.32 2.48
C MET A 1 8.50 18.03 2.73
N ASN A 2 7.57 17.63 1.87
CA ASN A 2 7.09 16.25 1.93
C ASN A 2 8.21 15.38 1.37
N PRO A 3 8.72 14.38 2.12
CA PRO A 3 9.65 13.44 1.52
C PRO A 3 8.93 12.75 0.36
N ASP A 4 9.51 12.80 -0.84
CA ASP A 4 9.01 12.00 -1.97
C ASP A 4 9.03 10.53 -1.52
N LEU A 5 7.88 9.85 -1.55
CA LEU A 5 7.81 8.43 -1.22
C LEU A 5 8.29 7.64 -2.42
N LEU A 6 9.41 6.93 -2.28
CA LEU A 6 10.02 6.16 -3.35
C LEU A 6 9.80 4.67 -3.11
N VAL A 7 9.30 3.98 -4.14
CA VAL A 7 9.12 2.52 -4.13
C VAL A 7 9.96 1.92 -5.25
N PRO A 8 10.82 0.92 -4.97
CA PRO A 8 11.54 0.21 -6.01
C PRO A 8 10.59 -0.43 -7.02
N ARG A 9 10.89 -0.31 -8.31
CA ARG A 9 10.05 -0.83 -9.40
C ARG A 9 9.71 -2.30 -9.23
N ARG A 10 10.69 -3.11 -8.82
CA ARG A 10 10.48 -4.55 -8.59
C ARG A 10 9.41 -4.80 -7.51
N LEU A 11 9.44 -4.02 -6.43
CA LEU A 11 8.47 -4.12 -5.35
C LEU A 11 7.08 -3.67 -5.79
N ALA A 12 7.00 -2.54 -6.50
CA ALA A 12 5.73 -2.06 -7.06
C ALA A 12 5.10 -3.09 -8.02
N ILE A 13 5.88 -3.65 -8.95
CA ILE A 13 5.41 -4.67 -9.88
C ILE A 13 4.94 -5.92 -9.13
N GLN A 14 5.69 -6.37 -8.12
CA GLN A 14 5.29 -7.53 -7.30
C GLN A 14 3.94 -7.30 -6.63
N ILE A 15 3.76 -6.16 -5.94
CA ILE A 15 2.50 -5.81 -5.26
C ILE A 15 1.33 -5.81 -6.25
N LEU A 16 1.51 -5.15 -7.39
CA LEU A 16 0.48 -5.02 -8.41
C LEU A 16 0.11 -6.37 -9.03
N HIS A 17 1.11 -7.23 -9.26
CA HIS A 17 0.90 -8.58 -9.80
C HIS A 17 0.10 -9.47 -8.83
N GLU A 18 0.45 -9.46 -7.55
CA GLU A 18 -0.30 -10.20 -6.51
C GLU A 18 -1.77 -9.72 -6.44
N ALA A 19 -1.99 -8.41 -6.52
CA ALA A 19 -3.34 -7.84 -6.51
C ALA A 19 -4.18 -8.26 -7.74
N GLN A 20 -3.54 -8.43 -8.91
CA GLN A 20 -4.21 -8.92 -10.12
C GLN A 20 -4.60 -10.38 -10.01
N ILE A 21 -3.70 -11.24 -9.52
CA ILE A 21 -3.94 -12.68 -9.41
C ILE A 21 -5.08 -12.96 -8.43
N ALA A 22 -5.17 -12.21 -7.34
CA ALA A 22 -6.14 -12.44 -6.28
C ALA A 22 -7.59 -12.07 -6.66
N GLN A 23 -7.81 -11.37 -7.79
CA GLN A 23 -9.16 -10.98 -8.21
C GLN A 23 -10.10 -12.19 -8.29
N PRO A 24 -11.37 -12.04 -7.87
CA PRO A 24 -12.04 -10.79 -7.47
C PRO A 24 -11.83 -10.41 -5.98
N ASN A 25 -11.02 -11.16 -5.24
CA ASN A 25 -10.82 -10.93 -3.81
C ASN A 25 -9.82 -9.80 -3.56
N PRO A 26 -10.00 -9.00 -2.50
CA PRO A 26 -8.99 -8.05 -2.06
C PRO A 26 -7.79 -8.80 -1.47
N ILE A 27 -6.60 -8.18 -1.57
CA ILE A 27 -5.43 -8.58 -0.80
C ILE A 27 -5.20 -7.60 0.33
N HIS A 28 -4.62 -8.10 1.42
CA HIS A 28 -4.12 -7.29 2.52
C HIS A 28 -2.66 -7.66 2.75
N GLY A 29 -1.86 -6.71 3.24
CA GLY A 29 -0.47 -6.97 3.53
C GLY A 29 0.27 -5.79 4.14
N TRP A 30 1.56 -6.01 4.30
CA TRP A 30 2.48 -5.08 4.93
C TRP A 30 3.71 -4.93 4.05
N VAL A 31 4.19 -3.70 3.94
CA VAL A 31 5.46 -3.36 3.30
C VAL A 31 6.45 -2.98 4.39
N TYR A 32 7.61 -3.61 4.37
CA TYR A 32 8.67 -3.38 5.33
C TYR A 32 9.86 -2.68 4.67
N GLU A 33 10.56 -1.89 5.45
CA GLU A 33 11.78 -1.23 5.02
C GLU A 33 13.04 -2.01 5.39
N ARG A 34 14.09 -1.78 4.60
CA ARG A 34 15.46 -2.21 4.89
C ARG A 34 16.40 -1.06 4.59
N GLY A 35 17.06 -0.55 5.62
CA GLY A 35 17.95 0.61 5.48
C GLY A 35 17.20 1.90 5.06
N GLY A 36 15.99 2.09 5.60
CA GLY A 36 15.17 3.30 5.34
C GLY A 36 14.49 3.36 3.97
N ARG A 37 14.38 2.23 3.27
CA ARG A 37 13.68 2.12 1.98
C ARG A 37 12.75 0.91 1.95
N PRO A 38 11.56 1.01 1.34
CA PRO A 38 10.66 -0.14 1.19
C PRO A 38 11.32 -1.22 0.35
N ALA A 39 11.34 -2.44 0.87
CA ALA A 39 12.09 -3.54 0.28
C ALA A 39 11.31 -4.85 0.19
N VAL A 40 10.37 -5.09 1.10
CA VAL A 40 9.69 -6.39 1.23
C VAL A 40 8.19 -6.20 1.35
N PHE A 41 7.42 -6.83 0.47
CA PHE A 41 5.98 -6.97 0.58
C PHE A 41 5.63 -8.35 1.15
N ARG A 42 4.72 -8.39 2.13
CA ARG A 42 4.17 -9.65 2.67
C ARG A 42 2.65 -9.59 2.68
N LEU A 43 2.02 -10.60 2.11
CA LEU A 43 0.59 -10.84 2.26
C LEU A 43 0.26 -11.12 3.73
N ALA A 44 -0.81 -10.51 4.22
CA ALA A 44 -1.38 -10.84 5.51
C ALA A 44 -2.31 -12.06 5.38
N ALA A 45 -2.51 -12.76 6.49
CA ALA A 45 -3.64 -13.68 6.61
C ALA A 45 -4.97 -12.91 6.48
N ALA A 46 -6.08 -13.65 6.34
CA ALA A 46 -7.41 -13.12 5.97
C ALA A 46 -7.92 -11.92 6.81
N ASP A 47 -7.34 -11.65 7.98
CA ASP A 47 -7.73 -10.62 8.93
C ASP A 47 -6.70 -9.49 9.09
N MET A 48 -5.84 -9.21 8.10
CA MET A 48 -4.80 -8.16 8.14
C MET A 48 -3.76 -8.29 9.27
N GLY A 49 -4.01 -9.14 10.26
CA GLY A 49 -3.13 -9.60 11.32
C GLY A 49 -2.37 -8.51 12.07
N THR A 50 -1.38 -8.96 12.83
CA THR A 50 -0.31 -8.10 13.32
C THR A 50 0.86 -8.20 12.34
N HIS A 51 1.44 -7.05 11.98
CA HIS A 51 2.69 -7.03 11.21
C HIS A 51 3.82 -7.69 12.02
N ARG A 52 4.90 -8.03 11.34
CA ARG A 52 6.10 -8.60 11.97
C ARG A 52 6.82 -7.54 12.80
N ALA A 53 6.98 -7.79 14.10
CA ALA A 53 7.66 -6.88 15.01
C ALA A 53 9.19 -6.88 14.86
N ASP A 54 9.75 -7.86 14.14
CA ASP A 54 11.19 -7.99 13.86
C ASP A 54 11.63 -7.25 12.58
N GLU A 55 10.69 -6.64 11.85
CA GLU A 55 10.97 -5.87 10.64
C GLU A 55 10.42 -4.45 10.79
N ASP A 56 11.15 -3.46 10.28
CA ASP A 56 10.70 -2.07 10.31
C ASP A 56 9.53 -1.88 9.34
N LEU A 57 8.38 -1.47 9.87
CA LEU A 57 7.17 -1.31 9.09
C LEU A 57 7.21 -0.01 8.30
N TRP A 58 7.05 -0.10 6.99
CA TRP A 58 7.03 1.05 6.10
C TRP A 58 5.59 1.47 5.73
N ALA A 59 4.75 0.52 5.32
CA ALA A 59 3.35 0.80 5.02
C ALA A 59 2.43 -0.39 5.25
N ARG A 60 1.17 -0.08 5.54
CA ARG A 60 0.05 -1.00 5.41
C ARG A 60 -0.45 -1.00 3.98
N LEU A 61 -0.88 -2.15 3.46
CA LEU A 61 -1.34 -2.27 2.08
C LEU A 61 -2.65 -3.05 1.98
N TRP A 62 -3.55 -2.60 1.10
CA TRP A 62 -4.65 -3.42 0.62
C TRP A 62 -5.04 -3.09 -0.82
N SER A 63 -5.78 -4.00 -1.46
CA SER A 63 -6.37 -3.76 -2.78
C SER A 63 -7.89 -3.64 -2.72
N ASN A 64 -8.42 -2.80 -3.62
CA ASN A 64 -9.83 -2.64 -3.93
C ASN A 64 -10.05 -3.04 -5.40
N PRO A 65 -10.43 -4.31 -5.68
CA PRO A 65 -10.58 -4.78 -7.07
C PRO A 65 -11.67 -4.04 -7.86
N THR A 66 -12.72 -3.60 -7.16
CA THR A 66 -13.94 -3.04 -7.76
C THR A 66 -14.17 -1.57 -7.41
N SER A 67 -13.22 -0.90 -6.77
CA SER A 67 -13.38 0.49 -6.32
C SER A 67 -12.09 1.28 -6.50
N PRO A 68 -12.17 2.62 -6.64
CA PRO A 68 -10.97 3.46 -6.76
C PRO A 68 -10.02 3.31 -5.57
N ALA A 69 -8.75 3.67 -5.78
CA ALA A 69 -7.73 3.68 -4.72
C ALA A 69 -7.86 4.91 -3.81
N VAL A 70 -9.08 5.18 -3.33
CA VAL A 70 -9.43 6.31 -2.45
C VAL A 70 -10.05 5.73 -1.17
N PRO A 71 -9.35 5.78 -0.03
CA PRO A 71 -9.85 5.31 1.25
C PRO A 71 -10.66 6.37 1.99
N GLN A 72 -11.50 5.90 2.90
CA GLN A 72 -12.16 6.71 3.92
C GLN A 72 -11.25 6.87 5.15
N ALA A 73 -11.49 7.92 5.95
CA ALA A 73 -10.68 8.22 7.14
C ALA A 73 -10.63 7.06 8.16
N ASN A 74 -11.75 6.36 8.35
CA ASN A 74 -11.86 5.23 9.28
C ASN A 74 -11.12 3.96 8.81
N GLU A 75 -10.78 3.88 7.53
CA GLU A 75 -9.98 2.78 6.97
C GLU A 75 -8.49 3.00 7.18
N LEU A 76 -8.07 4.25 7.33
CA LEU A 76 -6.68 4.63 7.57
C LEU A 76 -6.26 4.42 9.03
N ARG A 77 -4.94 4.42 9.22
CA ARG A 77 -4.32 4.39 10.54
C ARG A 77 -3.38 5.59 10.65
N GLU A 78 -3.45 6.29 11.77
CA GLU A 78 -2.60 7.43 12.06
C GLU A 78 -1.16 6.96 12.34
N GLY A 79 -0.18 7.78 11.93
CA GLY A 79 1.24 7.48 12.14
C GLY A 79 1.81 6.36 11.27
N ILE A 80 1.06 5.87 10.28
CA ILE A 80 1.53 4.86 9.33
C ILE A 80 1.07 5.20 7.90
N LEU A 81 1.95 4.94 6.93
CA LEU A 81 1.62 5.05 5.52
C LEU A 81 0.66 3.93 5.07
N ASN A 82 -0.34 4.27 4.27
CA ASN A 82 -1.32 3.33 3.75
C ASN A 82 -1.26 3.31 2.22
N LEU A 83 -0.91 2.16 1.64
CA LEU A 83 -0.96 1.93 0.21
C LEU A 83 -2.29 1.29 -0.18
N VAL A 84 -2.98 1.92 -1.14
CA VAL A 84 -4.23 1.41 -1.69
C VAL A 84 -4.02 1.10 -3.16
N VAL A 85 -4.28 -0.16 -3.53
CA VAL A 85 -4.19 -0.63 -4.92
C VAL A 85 -5.60 -0.71 -5.51
N SER A 86 -5.82 -0.16 -6.69
CA SER A 86 -7.08 -0.25 -7.43
C SER A 86 -6.87 -0.93 -8.77
N LEU A 87 -7.84 -1.77 -9.11
CA LEU A 87 -7.93 -2.44 -10.39
C LEU A 87 -9.22 -2.06 -11.14
N ASN A 88 -9.95 -1.07 -10.62
CA ASN A 88 -11.25 -0.61 -11.14
C ASN A 88 -11.12 0.22 -12.44
N THR A 89 -9.91 0.59 -12.83
CA THR A 89 -9.64 1.31 -14.08
C THR A 89 -9.34 0.30 -15.17
N LYS A 90 -10.09 0.34 -16.29
CA LYS A 90 -9.98 -0.62 -17.41
C LYS A 90 -8.52 -0.84 -17.85
N GLY A 91 -7.94 -1.96 -17.42
CA GLY A 91 -6.58 -2.36 -17.78
C GLY A 91 -5.44 -1.58 -17.11
N VAL A 92 -5.74 -0.69 -16.14
CA VAL A 92 -4.72 0.09 -15.43
C VAL A 92 -4.73 -0.25 -13.95
N LEU A 93 -3.62 -0.80 -13.49
CA LEU A 93 -3.29 -0.95 -12.08
C LEU A 93 -2.85 0.40 -11.52
N GLU A 94 -3.50 0.82 -10.45
CA GLU A 94 -3.17 2.05 -9.75
C GLU A 94 -2.75 1.70 -8.31
N MET A 95 -1.67 2.32 -7.83
CA MET A 95 -1.26 2.24 -6.43
C MET A 95 -1.06 3.67 -5.91
N ARG A 96 -1.77 4.02 -4.83
CA ARG A 96 -1.76 5.36 -4.23
C ARG A 96 -1.36 5.26 -2.77
N ALA A 97 -0.68 6.31 -2.29
CA ALA A 97 -0.20 6.40 -0.93
C ALA A 97 -1.04 7.42 -0.14
N TRP A 98 -1.45 7.05 1.06
CA TRP A 98 -2.35 7.82 1.90
C TRP A 98 -1.85 7.85 3.34
N GLU A 99 -1.95 9.00 3.96
CA GLU A 99 -1.74 9.20 5.39
C GLU A 99 -3.01 9.78 6.02
N LEU A 100 -3.19 9.54 7.30
CA LEU A 100 -4.23 10.19 8.09
C LEU A 100 -3.58 11.37 8.83
N GLU A 101 -3.89 12.59 8.42
CA GLU A 101 -3.44 13.82 9.09
C GLU A 101 -4.63 14.49 9.76
N SER A 102 -4.58 14.67 11.09
CA SER A 102 -5.66 15.34 11.83
C SER A 102 -7.06 14.75 11.55
N GLY A 103 -7.13 13.43 11.36
CA GLY A 103 -8.38 12.72 11.03
C GLY A 103 -8.83 12.83 9.57
N LEU A 104 -8.04 13.43 8.68
CA LEU A 104 -8.36 13.56 7.25
C LEU A 104 -7.42 12.70 6.38
N PRO A 105 -7.95 11.98 5.38
CA PRO A 105 -7.14 11.33 4.36
C PRO A 105 -6.36 12.36 3.55
N VAL A 106 -5.04 12.25 3.55
CA VAL A 106 -4.14 13.07 2.73
C VAL A 106 -3.36 12.16 1.81
N GLU A 107 -3.51 12.37 0.50
CA GLU A 107 -2.72 11.65 -0.48
C GLU A 107 -1.26 12.13 -0.45
N ARG A 108 -0.34 11.18 -0.52
CA ARG A 108 1.09 11.41 -0.65
C ARG A 108 1.55 11.04 -2.05
N VAL A 109 2.48 11.84 -2.58
CA VAL A 109 3.09 11.56 -3.88
C VAL A 109 3.96 10.32 -3.77
N LEU A 110 3.55 9.26 -4.47
CA LEU A 110 4.28 8.01 -4.58
C LEU A 110 4.99 7.96 -5.94
N ARG A 111 6.31 7.76 -5.95
CA ARG A 111 7.11 7.60 -7.16
C ARG A 111 7.76 6.24 -7.20
N VAL A 112 7.94 5.72 -8.41
CA VAL A 112 8.64 4.47 -8.64
C VAL A 112 10.08 4.77 -9.02
N GLU A 113 11.04 4.18 -8.32
CA GLU A 113 12.47 4.26 -8.62
C GLU A 113 12.99 2.95 -9.24
N ASP A 114 14.13 3.03 -9.95
CA ASP A 114 14.83 1.88 -10.55
C ASP A 114 15.84 1.23 -9.60
#